data_AF-A0A972DTT8-F1
#
_entry.id   AF-A0A972DTT8-F1
#
_cell.length_a   1.000
_cell.length_b   1.000
_cell.length_c   1.000
_cell.angle_alpha   90.00
_cell.angle_beta   90.00
_cell.angle_gamma   90.00
#
_symmetry.space_group_name_H-M   'P 1'
#
loop_
_entity.id
_entity.type
_entity.pdbx_description
1 polymer ?
#
loop_
_entity_poly.entity_id
_entity_poly.type
_entity_poly.pdbx_seq_one_letter_code
_entity_poly.pdbx_strand_id
1 'polypeptide(L)'
;DVGSVPMMIEDGRNGRIVPPRDADQLAKAVGEVLDMQLPAEQVRGSRAVRSWDDVAAEVCAVFEAAVGRSVANPPGERFSRTVVEHP
;
A
#
# COMPACT_ATOMS: atom_id res chain seq x y z
N ASP A 1 4.35 -8.71 17.92
CA ASP A 1 5.27 -7.75 17.31
C ASP A 1 6.31 -8.48 16.45
N VAL A 2 6.01 -8.71 15.18
CA VAL A 2 6.94 -9.32 14.20
C VAL A 2 6.67 -8.73 12.81
N GLY A 3 7.73 -8.33 12.10
CA GLY A 3 7.68 -7.97 10.68
C GLY A 3 6.90 -6.70 10.34
N SER A 4 6.09 -6.75 9.28
CA SER A 4 5.36 -5.60 8.72
C SER A 4 4.00 -5.32 9.38
N VAL A 5 3.54 -6.19 10.29
CA VAL A 5 2.23 -6.04 10.96
C VAL A 5 2.10 -4.70 11.72
N PRO A 6 3.11 -4.21 12.46
CA PRO A 6 3.04 -2.91 13.10
C PRO A 6 2.97 -1.71 12.14
N MET A 7 3.34 -1.88 10.85
CA MET A 7 3.16 -0.83 9.84
C MET A 7 1.73 -0.75 9.29
N MET A 8 0.93 -1.81 9.45
CA MET A 8 -0.44 -1.89 8.93
C MET A 8 -1.48 -1.71 10.04
N ILE A 9 -1.14 -2.13 11.26
CA ILE A 9 -2.03 -2.11 12.42
C ILE A 9 -1.67 -0.92 13.32
N GLU A 10 -2.67 -0.08 13.54
CA GLU A 10 -2.69 0.98 14.54
C GLU A 10 -3.39 0.41 15.78
N ASP A 11 -2.58 0.04 16.78
CA ASP A 11 -3.04 -0.62 18.01
C ASP A 11 -4.17 0.16 18.70
N GLY A 12 -5.26 -0.54 19.02
CA GLY A 12 -6.47 0.03 19.62
C GLY A 12 -7.39 0.77 18.64
N ARG A 13 -7.00 0.98 17.38
CA ARG A 13 -7.84 1.64 16.36
C ARG A 13 -8.38 0.68 15.31
N ASN A 14 -7.51 -0.10 14.68
CA ASN A 14 -7.88 -1.03 13.61
C ASN A 14 -7.41 -2.47 13.86
N GLY A 15 -6.88 -2.74 15.06
CA GLY A 15 -6.45 -4.05 15.55
C GLY A 15 -5.80 -3.95 16.92
N ARG A 16 -5.38 -5.09 17.47
CA ARG A 16 -4.60 -5.18 18.72
C ARG A 16 -3.30 -5.91 18.45
N ILE A 17 -2.16 -5.34 18.85
CA ILE A 17 -0.86 -6.02 18.74
C ILE A 17 -0.52 -6.64 20.10
N VAL A 18 -0.26 -7.94 20.11
CA VAL A 18 0.21 -8.66 21.30
C VAL A 18 1.69 -9.06 21.18
N PRO A 19 2.40 -9.26 22.30
CA PRO A 19 3.74 -9.80 22.28
C PRO A 19 3.79 -11.20 21.63
N PRO A 20 4.89 -11.52 20.93
CA PRO A 20 5.02 -12.82 20.30
C PRO A 20 5.14 -13.90 21.37
N ARG A 21 4.48 -15.05 21.14
CA ARG A 21 4.52 -16.24 22.01
C ARG A 21 3.95 -16.03 23.41
N ASP A 22 3.14 -14.99 23.61
CA ASP A 22 2.42 -14.74 24.87
C ASP A 22 0.96 -15.19 24.70
N ALA A 23 0.67 -16.41 25.15
CA ALA A 23 -0.65 -17.02 25.00
C ALA A 23 -1.70 -16.33 25.88
N ASP A 24 -1.32 -15.88 27.08
CA ASP A 24 -2.24 -15.24 28.02
C ASP A 24 -2.68 -13.87 27.49
N GLN A 25 -1.75 -13.07 26.95
CA GLN A 25 -2.12 -11.80 26.33
C GLN A 25 -2.91 -11.98 25.04
N LEU A 26 -2.65 -13.03 24.26
CA LEU A 26 -3.47 -13.34 23.10
C LEU A 26 -4.90 -13.70 23.50
N ALA A 27 -5.08 -14.59 24.49
CA ALA A 27 -6.40 -14.98 24.98
C ALA A 27 -7.19 -13.78 25.51
N LYS A 28 -6.54 -12.90 26.28
CA LYS A 28 -7.13 -11.65 26.75
C LYS A 28 -7.57 -10.74 25.60
N ALA A 29 -6.69 -10.51 24.63
CA ALA A 29 -7.00 -9.65 23.49
C ALA A 29 -8.15 -10.18 22.63
N VAL A 30 -8.23 -11.51 22.45
CA VAL A 30 -9.36 -12.14 21.75
C VAL A 30 -10.66 -11.96 22.52
N GLY A 31 -10.65 -12.14 23.85
CA GLY A 31 -11.82 -11.86 24.69
C GLY A 31 -12.31 -10.43 24.56
N GLU A 32 -11.39 -9.45 24.67
CA GLU A 32 -11.70 -8.03 24.48
C GLU A 32 -12.35 -7.76 23.12
N VAL A 33 -11.85 -8.36 22.03
CA VAL A 33 -12.42 -8.20 20.68
C VAL A 33 -13.80 -8.82 20.56
N LEU A 34 -14.04 -9.97 21.18
CA LEU A 34 -15.35 -10.63 21.16
C LEU A 34 -16.41 -9.85 21.94
N ASP A 35 -16.00 -9.15 23.00
CA ASP A 35 -16.87 -8.28 23.79
C ASP A 35 -17.12 -6.91 23.11
N MET A 36 -16.28 -6.53 22.12
CA MET A 36 -16.46 -5.32 21.33
C MET A 36 -17.50 -5.52 20.23
N GLN A 37 -18.51 -4.64 20.18
CA GLN A 37 -19.28 -4.43 18.96
C GLN A 37 -18.51 -3.51 18.01
N LEU A 38 -17.54 -4.07 17.29
CA LEU A 38 -16.89 -3.38 16.18
C LEU A 38 -17.81 -3.39 14.95
N PRO A 39 -18.23 -2.22 14.42
CA PRO A 39 -18.96 -2.17 13.16
C PRO A 39 -18.12 -2.81 12.05
N ALA A 40 -18.72 -3.73 11.28
CA ALA A 40 -18.00 -4.45 10.21
C ALA A 40 -17.31 -3.49 9.22
N GLU A 41 -17.92 -2.34 8.97
CA GLU A 41 -17.37 -1.28 8.11
C GLU A 41 -16.08 -0.66 8.66
N GLN A 42 -15.93 -0.56 9.99
CA GLN A 42 -14.72 -0.04 10.61
C GLN A 42 -13.53 -1.00 10.44
N VAL A 43 -13.80 -2.31 10.42
CA VAL A 43 -12.78 -3.33 10.16
C VAL A 43 -12.43 -3.39 8.68
N ARG A 44 -13.43 -3.38 7.77
CA ARG A 44 -13.20 -3.42 6.32
C ARG A 44 -12.51 -2.17 5.79
N GLY A 45 -12.86 -1.00 6.32
CA GLY A 45 -12.25 0.27 5.93
C GLY A 45 -10.83 0.50 6.48
N SER A 46 -10.30 -0.44 7.27
CA SER A 46 -8.94 -0.35 7.78
C SER A 46 -7.93 -0.41 6.64
N ARG A 47 -6.88 0.42 6.70
CA ARG A 47 -5.72 0.34 5.78
C ARG A 47 -5.00 -1.02 5.82
N ALA A 48 -5.19 -1.79 6.88
CA ALA A 48 -4.69 -3.16 6.97
C ALA A 48 -5.45 -4.13 6.04
N VAL A 49 -6.64 -3.74 5.58
CA VAL A 49 -7.48 -4.50 4.66
C VAL A 49 -7.53 -3.73 3.33
N ARG A 50 -6.78 -4.22 2.34
CA ARG A 50 -6.83 -3.71 0.96
C ARG A 50 -7.33 -4.80 0.04
N SER A 51 -8.28 -4.47 -0.83
CA SER A 51 -8.75 -5.39 -1.86
C SER A 51 -7.80 -5.40 -3.07
N TRP A 52 -7.88 -6.46 -3.88
CA TRP A 52 -7.18 -6.49 -5.17
C TRP A 52 -7.73 -5.44 -6.14
N ASP A 53 -8.98 -5.02 -6.00
CA ASP A 53 -9.59 -3.96 -6.81
C ASP A 53 -8.93 -2.61 -6.50
N ASP A 54 -8.67 -2.30 -5.22
CA ASP A 54 -7.96 -1.08 -4.82
C ASP A 54 -6.55 -1.04 -5.42
N VAL A 55 -5.85 -2.17 -5.39
CA VAL A 55 -4.50 -2.30 -5.97
C VAL A 55 -4.55 -2.15 -7.49
N ALA A 56 -5.51 -2.80 -8.14
CA ALA A 56 -5.67 -2.71 -9.59
C ALA A 56 -5.94 -1.28 -10.05
N ALA A 57 -6.84 -0.56 -9.37
CA ALA A 57 -7.16 0.83 -9.67
C ALA A 57 -5.92 1.75 -9.59
N GLU A 58 -5.11 1.58 -8.53
CA GLU A 58 -3.89 2.37 -8.32
C GLU A 58 -2.84 2.09 -9.42
N VAL A 59 -2.66 0.83 -9.79
CA VAL A 59 -1.75 0.41 -10.85
C VAL A 59 -2.21 0.91 -12.21
N CYS A 60 -3.51 0.83 -12.51
CA CYS A 60 -4.09 1.38 -13.73
C CYS A 60 -3.83 2.88 -13.85
N ALA A 61 -4.06 3.65 -12.78
CA ALA A 61 -3.81 5.09 -12.77
C ALA A 61 -2.34 5.44 -13.10
N VAL A 62 -1.38 4.65 -12.60
CA VAL A 62 0.05 4.84 -12.92
C VAL A 62 0.32 4.57 -14.41
N PHE A 63 -0.24 3.51 -14.97
CA PHE A 63 -0.08 3.19 -16.39
C PHE A 63 -0.71 4.25 -17.29
N GLU A 64 -1.92 4.70 -16.98
CA GLU A 64 -2.60 5.77 -17.70
C GLU A 64 -1.77 7.07 -17.69
N ALA A 65 -1.22 7.45 -16.54
CA ALA A 65 -0.37 8.62 -16.43
C ALA A 65 0.94 8.47 -17.22
N ALA A 66 1.52 7.27 -17.26
CA ALA A 66 2.73 7.00 -18.04
C ALA A 66 2.48 7.06 -19.55
N VAL A 67 1.38 6.47 -20.02
CA VAL A 67 0.95 6.55 -21.42
C VAL A 67 0.64 7.99 -21.80
N GLY A 68 -0.11 8.72 -20.98
CA GLY A 68 -0.41 10.13 -21.22
C GLY A 68 0.84 11.00 -21.35
N ARG A 69 1.85 10.78 -20.51
CA ARG A 69 3.16 11.47 -20.63
C ARG A 69 3.92 11.08 -21.89
N SER A 70 3.90 9.80 -22.29
CA SER A 70 4.55 9.35 -23.52
C SER A 70 3.89 9.93 -24.77
N VAL A 71 2.57 10.12 -24.75
CA VAL A 71 1.82 10.74 -25.85
C VAL A 71 2.06 12.25 -25.89
N ALA A 72 2.16 12.91 -24.72
CA ALA A 72 2.47 14.34 -24.61
C ALA A 72 3.94 14.67 -24.88
N ASN A 73 4.85 13.70 -24.79
CA ASN A 73 6.26 13.84 -25.10
C ASN A 73 6.69 12.74 -26.09
N PRO A 74 6.28 12.85 -27.38
CA PRO A 74 6.61 11.86 -28.38
C PRO A 74 8.14 11.77 -28.52
N PRO A 75 8.73 10.57 -28.66
CA PRO A 75 10.16 10.43 -28.89
C PRO A 75 10.52 11.02 -30.26
N GLY A 76 11.07 12.24 -30.26
CA GLY A 76 11.53 12.94 -31.45
C GLY A 76 12.58 14.01 -31.12
N GLU A 77 13.76 13.85 -31.73
CA GLU A 77 14.84 14.85 -31.89
C GLU A 77 15.73 15.17 -30.67
N ARG A 78 16.61 14.24 -30.32
CA ARG A 78 17.96 14.61 -29.88
C ARG A 78 18.93 13.56 -30.38
N PHE A 79 19.76 13.93 -31.35
CA PHE A 79 21.18 13.56 -31.54
C PHE A 79 21.58 13.79 -33.01
N SER A 80 21.47 15.03 -33.49
CA SER A 80 22.34 15.49 -34.58
C SER A 80 23.70 15.78 -33.96
N ARG A 81 24.57 14.77 -33.92
CA ARG A 81 25.98 14.95 -33.57
C ARG A 81 26.63 15.66 -34.75
N THR A 82 26.85 16.97 -34.63
CA THR A 82 27.68 17.73 -35.57
C THR A 82 29.04 17.05 -35.67
N VAL A 83 29.32 16.44 -36.81
CA VAL A 83 30.67 16.03 -37.19
C VAL A 83 31.43 17.33 -37.43
N VAL A 84 32.32 17.68 -36.50
CA VAL A 84 33.31 18.71 -36.72
C VAL A 84 34.44 18.06 -37.51
N GLU A 85 34.44 18.25 -38.84
CA GLU A 85 35.65 18.02 -39.64
C GLU A 85 36.61 19.20 -39.41
N HIS A 86 37.83 18.89 -39.00
CA HIS A 86 38.96 19.82 -39.05
C HIS A 86 40.06 19.25 -39.95
N PRO A 87 40.68 20.09 -40.80
CA PRO A 87 41.77 19.71 -41.70
C PRO A 87 43.09 19.41 -40.97
#